data_AF-A0A7N9DEW3-F1
#
_entry.id   AF-A0A7N9DEW3-F1
#
_cell.length_a   1.000
_cell.length_b   1.000
_cell.length_c   1.000
_cell.angle_alpha   90.00
_cell.angle_beta   90.00
_cell.angle_gamma   90.00
#
_symmetry.space_group_name_H-M   'P 1'
#
loop_
_entity.id
_entity.type
_entity.pdbx_description
1 polymer ?
#
loop_
_entity_poly.entity_id
_entity_poly.type
_entity_poly.pdbx_seq_one_letter_code
_entity_poly.pdbx_strand_id
1 'polypeptide(L)'
;MESGMRTQRRKHTIAKTSRKKDGKRWQSCLAPSQFPAEDGQIPLPGLPALAPDWDDGLSSLRRRWQGGCVLYFARCLSMAQGLIEVERKFLPGPGTEERLQELGGTLEHRVTFRDTYYDTPELSLMQADHWLRRREDSGWELKCPGAAGVLGHHTEYKELTAEPTIVAQLCKVLGADGLGAGDVAAVLGPLGLQEVASFVTKRSAWKLVLLGTDEEEPQLRVDLDTADFGYAVGEVEALVHEEAEVPAALEKIHRLSSMLGVPAQETAPAKLIVYLQRFRPQDYQRLLEVNSSKQRPQATEDPDNCLG
;
A
#
# COMPACT_ATOMS: atom_id res chain seq x y z
N MET A 1 -40.69 -50.18 -45.46
CA MET A 1 -41.32 -48.90 -45.10
C MET A 1 -40.45 -48.31 -44.00
N GLU A 2 -39.72 -47.21 -44.13
CA GLU A 2 -39.56 -46.15 -45.12
C GLU A 2 -38.15 -45.55 -44.94
N SER A 3 -37.57 -45.09 -46.05
CA SER A 3 -36.76 -43.86 -46.18
C SER A 3 -36.05 -43.33 -44.91
N GLY A 4 -34.72 -43.36 -44.78
CA GLY A 4 -33.80 -42.65 -45.66
C GLY A 4 -33.83 -41.14 -45.38
N MET A 5 -32.83 -40.59 -44.67
CA MET A 5 -32.35 -39.22 -44.91
C MET A 5 -30.97 -38.98 -44.28
N ARG A 6 -30.04 -38.72 -45.19
CA ARG A 6 -28.63 -38.38 -45.01
C ARG A 6 -28.54 -36.86 -44.91
N THR A 7 -28.14 -36.30 -43.77
CA THR A 7 -27.87 -34.86 -43.65
C THR A 7 -26.38 -34.56 -43.72
N GLN A 8 -26.11 -33.54 -44.52
CA GLN A 8 -24.86 -33.25 -45.18
C GLN A 8 -23.98 -32.34 -44.31
N ARG A 9 -22.69 -32.68 -44.28
CA ARG A 9 -21.59 -31.89 -43.74
C ARG A 9 -21.53 -30.53 -44.46
N ARG A 10 -21.80 -29.41 -43.77
CA ARG A 10 -21.46 -28.06 -44.26
C ARG A 10 -20.22 -27.53 -43.53
N LYS A 11 -19.10 -27.55 -44.25
CA LYS A 11 -17.89 -26.78 -43.93
C LYS A 11 -18.17 -25.33 -44.36
N HIS A 12 -18.09 -24.38 -43.44
CA HIS A 12 -18.00 -22.97 -43.80
C HIS A 12 -16.54 -22.53 -43.80
N THR A 13 -16.01 -22.44 -45.01
CA THR A 13 -14.76 -21.74 -45.34
C THR A 13 -15.16 -20.43 -46.00
N ILE A 14 -14.82 -19.29 -45.38
CA ILE A 14 -14.88 -17.95 -45.99
C ILE A 14 -13.51 -17.34 -45.72
N ALA A 15 -12.58 -17.50 -46.67
CA ALA A 15 -12.24 -16.53 -47.73
C ALA A 15 -11.46 -15.31 -47.19
N LYS A 16 -10.14 -15.42 -47.35
CA LYS A 16 -9.16 -14.33 -47.23
C LYS A 16 -9.42 -13.30 -48.32
N THR A 17 -9.50 -12.02 -47.97
CA THR A 17 -9.37 -10.90 -48.91
C THR A 17 -8.03 -10.19 -48.70
N SER A 18 -7.31 -9.98 -49.79
CA SER A 18 -6.02 -9.28 -49.87
C SER A 18 -6.17 -7.95 -50.62
N ARG A 19 -5.36 -6.97 -50.17
CA ARG A 19 -4.75 -5.82 -50.89
C ARG A 19 -5.58 -4.58 -51.26
N LYS A 20 -5.18 -3.44 -50.67
CA LYS A 20 -4.46 -2.27 -51.27
C LYS A 20 -4.03 -1.37 -50.09
N LYS A 21 -2.75 -1.10 -49.79
CA LYS A 21 -1.71 -0.27 -50.43
C LYS A 21 -2.17 1.14 -50.83
N ASP A 22 -1.85 2.10 -49.96
CA ASP A 22 -1.34 3.47 -50.18
C ASP A 22 -0.70 3.87 -48.82
N GLY A 23 0.49 4.46 -48.65
CA GLY A 23 1.41 5.15 -49.54
C GLY A 23 1.73 6.53 -48.95
N LYS A 24 2.78 6.64 -48.10
CA LYS A 24 3.59 7.85 -47.72
C LYS A 24 4.42 7.47 -46.48
N ARG A 25 5.69 7.07 -46.56
CA ARG A 25 6.93 7.79 -46.95
C ARG A 25 7.23 9.01 -46.06
N TRP A 26 8.02 8.77 -45.01
CA TRP A 26 9.03 9.71 -44.53
C TRP A 26 10.34 8.93 -44.36
N GLN A 27 11.28 9.21 -45.25
CA GLN A 27 12.71 8.92 -45.14
C GLN A 27 13.41 10.27 -45.19
N SER A 28 14.24 10.58 -44.20
CA SER A 28 15.65 10.92 -44.39
C SER A 28 16.24 11.33 -43.03
N CYS A 29 17.13 10.53 -42.45
CA CYS A 29 18.59 10.61 -42.61
C CYS A 29 19.19 11.87 -41.96
N LEU A 30 20.03 11.71 -40.94
CA LEU A 30 21.50 11.76 -41.04
C LEU A 30 22.12 11.74 -39.62
N ALA A 31 23.17 10.94 -39.47
CA ALA A 31 24.07 10.87 -38.31
C ALA A 31 25.35 11.72 -38.61
N PRO A 32 26.52 11.47 -37.98
CA PRO A 32 27.02 12.06 -36.73
C PRO A 32 28.37 12.81 -36.91
N SER A 33 28.70 13.72 -36.01
CA SER A 33 30.04 14.35 -35.86
C SER A 33 29.98 15.34 -34.69
N GLN A 34 30.96 15.65 -33.87
CA GLN A 34 32.38 15.31 -33.67
C GLN A 34 32.73 16.00 -32.33
N PHE A 35 33.58 15.39 -31.49
CA PHE A 35 34.28 16.09 -30.39
C PHE A 35 35.26 17.14 -30.96
N PRO A 36 35.62 18.20 -30.20
CA PRO A 36 36.77 18.09 -29.30
C PRO A 36 36.60 18.77 -27.93
N ALA A 37 37.45 18.31 -27.01
CA ALA A 37 37.78 18.94 -25.73
C ALA A 37 38.58 20.23 -25.92
N GLU A 38 38.44 21.19 -25.01
CA GLU A 38 39.52 22.13 -24.68
C GLU A 38 39.52 22.44 -23.18
N ASP A 39 40.72 22.30 -22.60
CA ASP A 39 41.16 22.78 -21.31
C ASP A 39 41.10 24.31 -21.23
N GLY A 40 40.76 24.85 -20.05
CA GLY A 40 40.72 26.29 -19.84
C GLY A 40 40.77 26.65 -18.35
N GLN A 41 41.96 26.60 -17.79
CA GLN A 41 42.27 27.03 -16.42
C GLN A 41 42.80 28.46 -16.43
N ILE A 42 42.12 29.41 -15.77
CA ILE A 42 42.74 30.67 -15.27
C ILE A 42 42.08 31.07 -13.93
N PRO A 43 42.87 31.54 -12.92
CA PRO A 43 42.49 31.66 -11.51
C PRO A 43 42.06 33.09 -11.14
N LEU A 44 41.76 33.38 -9.85
CA LEU A 44 42.11 34.60 -9.07
C LEU A 44 41.42 34.62 -7.66
N PRO A 45 41.82 35.49 -6.70
CA PRO A 45 42.28 35.04 -5.36
C PRO A 45 41.57 35.69 -4.14
N GLY A 46 41.92 35.19 -2.92
CA GLY A 46 42.31 36.01 -1.75
C GLY A 46 41.25 36.66 -0.83
N LEU A 47 41.00 36.03 0.34
CA LEU A 47 41.00 36.52 1.76
C LEU A 47 40.42 37.93 2.15
N PRO A 48 40.13 38.23 3.44
CA PRO A 48 39.53 37.45 4.54
C PRO A 48 38.51 38.21 5.44
N ALA A 49 37.95 37.46 6.41
CA ALA A 49 37.60 37.80 7.81
C ALA A 49 36.55 38.89 8.15
N LEU A 50 35.57 38.53 8.99
CA LEU A 50 35.51 38.90 10.42
C LEU A 50 34.26 38.30 11.12
N ALA A 51 34.45 38.01 12.41
CA ALA A 51 33.65 37.30 13.44
C ALA A 51 32.31 37.99 13.82
N PRO A 52 31.57 37.68 14.93
CA PRO A 52 31.74 36.69 16.04
C PRO A 52 30.41 35.91 16.33
N ASP A 53 30.14 35.12 17.39
CA ASP A 53 30.39 35.31 18.82
C ASP A 53 29.69 34.21 19.72
N TRP A 54 30.14 34.06 20.99
CA TRP A 54 29.52 33.48 22.23
C TRP A 54 29.13 31.96 22.29
N ASP A 55 29.86 31.12 23.05
CA ASP A 55 29.63 30.69 24.48
C ASP A 55 28.74 29.42 24.58
N ASP A 56 28.87 28.46 25.50
CA ASP A 56 29.85 28.12 26.53
C ASP A 56 29.51 26.68 27.04
N GLY A 57 30.47 26.02 27.70
CA GLY A 57 30.21 25.05 28.77
C GLY A 57 29.67 23.64 28.47
N LEU A 58 30.57 22.65 28.36
CA LEU A 58 30.64 21.51 29.31
C LEU A 58 31.84 20.60 28.98
N SER A 59 32.95 20.92 29.64
CA SER A 59 34.15 20.11 29.76
C SER A 59 33.94 19.01 30.80
N SER A 60 33.86 17.74 30.37
CA SER A 60 34.16 16.58 31.23
C SER A 60 34.11 15.29 30.41
N LEU A 61 35.27 14.87 29.88
CA LEU A 61 35.80 13.49 29.86
C LEU A 61 36.92 13.38 28.80
N ARG A 62 38.13 13.74 29.24
CA ARG A 62 39.36 13.48 28.51
C ARG A 62 39.64 11.98 28.52
N ARG A 63 39.53 11.37 27.34
CA ARG A 63 40.43 10.36 26.76
C ARG A 63 41.26 9.52 27.72
N ARG A 64 41.00 8.21 27.71
CA ARG A 64 42.05 7.18 27.58
C ARG A 64 41.43 5.85 27.18
N TRP A 65 41.48 5.49 25.90
CA TRP A 65 41.50 4.09 25.45
C TRP A 65 42.36 3.97 24.19
N GLN A 66 43.42 3.19 24.32
CA GLN A 66 44.29 2.71 23.26
C GLN A 66 43.68 1.44 22.69
N GLY A 67 43.65 1.32 21.36
CA GLY A 67 43.56 0.04 20.64
C GLY A 67 42.16 -0.55 20.45
N GLY A 68 41.82 -0.80 19.18
CA GLY A 68 40.84 -1.82 18.80
C GLY A 68 39.49 -1.30 18.28
N CYS A 69 39.17 -1.68 17.04
CA CYS A 69 37.83 -1.73 16.44
C CYS A 69 37.05 -0.41 16.29
N VAL A 70 37.36 0.34 15.22
CA VAL A 70 36.40 1.25 14.57
C VAL A 70 35.94 0.63 13.25
N LEU A 71 35.33 -0.55 13.32
CA LEU A 71 34.55 -1.15 12.23
C LEU A 71 33.21 -1.74 12.71
N TYR A 72 32.76 -1.38 13.92
CA TYR A 72 31.48 -1.83 14.48
C TYR A 72 30.76 -0.68 15.19
N PHE A 73 30.60 0.47 14.53
CA PHE A 73 29.69 1.52 14.99
C PHE A 73 28.98 2.24 13.82
N ALA A 74 28.79 1.54 12.70
CA ALA A 74 27.97 2.00 11.56
C ALA A 74 26.92 0.95 11.13
N ARG A 75 26.55 0.05 12.04
CA ARG A 75 25.50 -0.97 11.83
C ARG A 75 24.69 -1.17 13.11
N CYS A 76 24.00 -0.11 13.53
CA CYS A 76 22.85 -0.21 14.42
C CYS A 76 21.98 1.06 14.39
N LEU A 77 21.84 1.67 13.21
CA LEU A 77 20.66 2.44 12.83
C LEU A 77 19.84 1.53 11.92
N SER A 78 19.32 0.45 12.50
CA SER A 78 18.32 -0.38 11.84
C SER A 78 17.04 0.43 11.78
N MET A 79 16.83 1.09 10.64
CA MET A 79 15.54 1.23 9.96
C MET A 79 14.33 1.37 10.92
N ALA A 80 14.23 2.50 11.60
CA ALA A 80 12.97 2.95 12.21
C ALA A 80 12.17 3.84 11.24
N GLN A 81 12.41 3.69 9.93
CA GLN A 81 11.61 4.30 8.89
C GLN A 81 10.54 3.26 8.51
N GLY A 82 9.30 3.54 8.89
CA GLY A 82 8.19 2.64 8.63
C GLY A 82 8.00 2.51 7.13
N LEU A 83 7.92 1.26 6.65
CA LEU A 83 7.50 0.98 5.29
C LEU A 83 6.06 1.47 5.13
N ILE A 84 5.82 2.21 4.06
CA ILE A 84 4.49 2.68 3.66
C ILE A 84 3.94 1.65 2.69
N GLU A 85 2.84 1.02 3.08
CA GLU A 85 2.08 0.11 2.23
C GLU A 85 1.08 0.93 1.42
N VAL A 86 1.26 0.92 0.11
CA VAL A 86 0.31 1.50 -0.84
C VAL A 86 -0.43 0.36 -1.50
N GLU A 87 -1.75 0.31 -1.32
CA GLU A 87 -2.56 -0.81 -1.79
C GLU A 87 -3.78 -0.37 -2.60
N ARG A 88 -4.20 -1.23 -3.54
CA ARG A 88 -5.50 -1.17 -4.19
C ARG A 88 -6.18 -2.52 -4.16
N LYS A 89 -7.40 -2.56 -3.63
CA LYS A 89 -8.21 -3.78 -3.57
C LYS A 89 -9.10 -3.92 -4.80
N PHE A 90 -9.35 -5.16 -5.21
CA PHE A 90 -10.21 -5.52 -6.34
C PHE A 90 -10.90 -6.87 -6.10
N LEU A 91 -11.93 -7.16 -6.89
CA LEU A 91 -12.63 -8.45 -6.84
C LEU A 91 -12.01 -9.42 -7.86
N PRO A 92 -11.36 -10.51 -7.42
CA PRO A 92 -10.69 -11.42 -8.34
C PRO A 92 -11.69 -12.23 -9.15
N GLY A 93 -11.45 -12.32 -10.46
CA GLY A 93 -12.21 -13.15 -11.39
C GLY A 93 -11.56 -14.52 -11.59
N PRO A 94 -12.24 -15.47 -12.27
CA PRO A 94 -11.73 -16.82 -12.50
C PRO A 94 -10.43 -16.85 -13.33
N GLY A 95 -10.16 -15.83 -14.15
CA GLY A 95 -8.94 -15.71 -14.96
C GLY A 95 -7.82 -14.88 -14.34
N THR A 96 -7.96 -14.41 -13.08
CA THR A 96 -6.97 -13.49 -12.49
C THR A 96 -5.59 -14.15 -12.31
N GLU A 97 -5.52 -15.40 -11.81
CA GLU A 97 -4.25 -16.11 -11.67
C GLU A 97 -3.58 -16.39 -13.03
N GLU A 98 -4.35 -16.81 -14.05
CA GLU A 98 -3.85 -17.01 -15.42
C GLU A 98 -3.30 -15.69 -15.99
N ARG A 99 -4.02 -14.59 -15.77
CA ARG A 99 -3.60 -13.27 -16.24
C ARG A 99 -2.31 -12.82 -15.55
N LEU A 100 -2.16 -13.07 -14.24
CA LEU A 100 -0.91 -12.77 -13.52
C LEU A 100 0.27 -13.54 -14.14
N GLN A 101 0.10 -14.82 -14.48
CA GLN A 101 1.14 -15.61 -15.14
C GLN A 101 1.51 -15.06 -16.53
N GLU A 102 0.52 -14.69 -17.35
CA GLU A 102 0.76 -14.10 -18.67
C GLU A 102 1.54 -12.79 -18.61
N LEU A 103 1.35 -12.03 -17.53
CA LEU A 103 2.08 -10.79 -17.27
C LEU A 103 3.49 -11.01 -16.69
N GLY A 104 3.91 -12.27 -16.54
CA GLY A 104 5.22 -12.63 -15.97
C GLY A 104 5.22 -12.78 -14.45
N GLY A 105 4.06 -12.90 -13.82
CA GLY A 105 3.90 -13.05 -12.39
C GLY A 105 4.36 -14.40 -11.89
N THR A 106 5.08 -14.38 -10.77
CA THR A 106 5.52 -15.59 -10.08
C THR A 106 4.70 -15.78 -8.82
N LEU A 107 4.05 -16.94 -8.69
CA LEU A 107 3.45 -17.37 -7.43
C LEU A 107 4.57 -17.68 -6.44
N GLU A 108 4.69 -16.88 -5.38
CA GLU A 108 5.74 -17.07 -4.37
C GLU A 108 5.35 -18.18 -3.39
N HIS A 109 4.14 -18.10 -2.84
CA HIS A 109 3.65 -19.08 -1.89
C HIS A 109 2.12 -19.08 -1.78
N ARG A 110 1.61 -20.17 -1.21
CA ARG A 110 0.22 -20.28 -0.74
C ARG A 110 0.24 -20.53 0.75
N VAL A 111 -0.55 -19.76 1.49
CA VAL A 111 -0.59 -19.83 2.96
C VAL A 111 -2.04 -19.79 3.44
N THR A 112 -2.27 -20.39 4.61
CA THR A 112 -3.54 -20.29 5.34
C THR A 112 -3.22 -19.79 6.73
N PHE A 113 -3.87 -18.71 7.15
CA PHE A 113 -3.65 -18.10 8.47
C PHE A 113 -4.98 -17.62 9.05
N ARG A 114 -5.03 -17.54 10.39
CA ARG A 114 -6.15 -16.93 11.11
C ARG A 114 -5.75 -15.54 11.57
N ASP A 115 -6.61 -14.56 11.26
CA ASP A 115 -6.55 -13.24 11.85
C ASP A 115 -7.67 -13.09 12.87
N THR A 116 -7.33 -12.60 14.06
CA THR A 116 -8.29 -12.17 15.08
C THR A 116 -8.17 -10.66 15.26
N TYR A 117 -9.24 -9.93 15.00
CA TYR A 117 -9.32 -8.48 15.05
C TYR A 117 -9.89 -7.99 16.38
N TYR A 118 -9.33 -6.89 16.87
CA TYR A 118 -9.69 -6.29 18.15
C TYR A 118 -10.08 -4.83 17.98
N ASP A 119 -11.14 -4.40 18.66
CA ASP A 119 -11.59 -3.01 18.72
C ASP A 119 -12.40 -2.77 20.00
N THR A 120 -12.75 -1.52 20.28
CA THR A 120 -13.72 -1.16 21.32
C THR A 120 -15.14 -1.60 20.93
N PRO A 121 -16.10 -1.70 21.87
CA PRO A 121 -17.51 -1.93 21.54
C PRO A 121 -18.11 -0.90 20.56
N GLU A 122 -17.54 0.30 20.52
CA GLU A 122 -17.94 1.38 19.64
C GLU A 122 -17.28 1.30 18.25
N LEU A 123 -16.32 0.38 18.04
CA LEU A 123 -15.47 0.31 16.85
C LEU A 123 -14.61 1.57 16.64
N SER A 124 -14.05 2.10 17.73
CA SER A 124 -13.29 3.35 17.72
C SER A 124 -12.05 3.30 16.84
N LEU A 125 -11.35 2.16 16.78
CA LEU A 125 -10.18 2.00 15.91
C LEU A 125 -10.60 2.02 14.45
N MET A 126 -11.61 1.24 14.04
CA MET A 126 -12.11 1.25 12.66
C MET A 126 -12.66 2.62 12.25
N GLN A 127 -13.32 3.34 13.15
CA GLN A 127 -13.77 4.71 12.89
C GLN A 127 -12.60 5.68 12.66
N ALA A 128 -11.43 5.39 13.22
CA ALA A 128 -10.19 6.14 13.04
C ALA A 128 -9.29 5.54 11.94
N ASP A 129 -9.79 4.61 11.12
CA ASP A 129 -9.04 3.90 10.07
C ASP A 129 -7.82 3.12 10.60
N HIS A 130 -7.92 2.61 11.83
CA HIS A 130 -6.93 1.74 12.46
C HIS A 130 -7.43 0.30 12.53
N TRP A 131 -6.54 -0.66 12.27
CA TRP A 131 -6.89 -2.07 12.17
C TRP A 131 -5.94 -2.91 13.00
N LEU A 132 -6.34 -3.21 14.25
CA LEU A 132 -5.57 -4.07 15.14
C LEU A 132 -5.95 -5.54 14.90
N ARG A 133 -4.95 -6.36 14.59
CA ARG A 133 -5.12 -7.81 14.48
C ARG A 133 -3.98 -8.56 15.17
N ARG A 134 -4.30 -9.76 15.62
CA ARG A 134 -3.31 -10.80 15.93
C ARG A 134 -3.42 -11.88 14.89
N ARG A 135 -2.32 -12.13 14.17
CA ARG A 135 -2.19 -13.22 13.23
C ARG A 135 -1.58 -14.43 13.93
N GLU A 136 -2.23 -15.58 13.78
CA GLU A 136 -1.71 -16.85 14.28
C GLU A 136 -0.28 -17.08 13.75
N ASP A 137 0.63 -17.50 14.63
CA ASP A 137 2.06 -17.75 14.35
C ASP A 137 2.91 -16.54 13.90
N SER A 138 2.34 -15.35 13.68
CA SER A 138 3.07 -14.12 13.30
C SER A 138 3.13 -13.09 14.44
N GLY A 139 2.06 -12.95 15.22
CA GLY A 139 1.97 -11.99 16.32
C GLY A 139 1.02 -10.81 16.04
N TRP A 140 1.32 -9.66 16.64
CA TRP A 140 0.46 -8.47 16.59
C TRP A 140 0.83 -7.53 15.44
N GLU A 141 -0.18 -7.05 14.74
CA GLU A 141 -0.06 -6.14 13.61
C GLU A 141 -1.13 -5.03 13.75
N LEU A 142 -0.70 -3.76 13.63
CA LEU A 142 -1.60 -2.60 13.60
C LEU A 142 -1.38 -1.82 12.30
N LYS A 143 -2.40 -1.79 11.45
CA LYS A 143 -2.43 -0.84 10.31
C LYS A 143 -2.93 0.50 10.81
N CYS A 144 -2.17 1.56 10.54
CA CYS A 144 -2.53 2.95 10.82
C CYS A 144 -2.62 3.71 9.50
N PRO A 145 -3.55 4.67 9.36
CA PRO A 145 -3.62 5.45 8.13
C PRO A 145 -2.32 6.22 7.92
N GLY A 146 -1.87 6.28 6.66
CA GLY A 146 -0.76 7.11 6.22
C GLY A 146 -1.03 8.62 6.36
N ALA A 147 -0.15 9.45 5.82
CA ALA A 147 -0.35 10.90 5.89
C ALA A 147 -1.67 11.29 5.19
N ALA A 148 -2.56 11.96 5.94
CA ALA A 148 -3.88 12.34 5.46
C ALA A 148 -3.75 13.25 4.23
N GLY A 149 -4.19 12.79 3.05
CA GLY A 149 -4.22 13.68 1.89
C GLY A 149 -4.49 13.09 0.51
N VAL A 150 -4.37 11.77 0.30
CA VAL A 150 -4.52 11.24 -1.06
C VAL A 150 -5.97 10.83 -1.36
N LEU A 151 -6.62 11.61 -2.23
CA LEU A 151 -7.93 11.31 -2.81
C LEU A 151 -7.80 10.15 -3.80
N GLY A 152 -8.42 8.99 -3.52
CA GLY A 152 -8.51 7.89 -4.51
C GLY A 152 -9.09 6.58 -3.97
N HIS A 153 -9.13 5.56 -4.84
CA HIS A 153 -9.55 4.17 -4.53
C HIS A 153 -8.43 3.31 -3.94
N HIS A 154 -7.30 3.94 -3.62
CA HIS A 154 -6.15 3.33 -3.00
C HIS A 154 -6.13 3.68 -1.52
N THR A 155 -5.41 2.90 -0.74
CA THR A 155 -5.24 3.17 0.67
C THR A 155 -3.77 3.10 1.04
N GLU A 156 -3.36 4.02 1.90
CA GLU A 156 -2.00 4.11 2.41
C GLU A 156 -2.04 3.73 3.89
N TYR A 157 -1.25 2.73 4.25
CA TYR A 157 -1.13 2.30 5.63
C TYR A 157 0.33 2.21 6.07
N LYS A 158 0.57 2.61 7.31
CA LYS A 158 1.78 2.27 8.04
C LYS A 158 1.51 1.02 8.86
N GLU A 159 2.23 -0.06 8.57
CA GLU A 159 2.15 -1.29 9.35
C GLU A 159 3.11 -1.23 10.56
N LEU A 160 2.54 -1.36 11.76
CA LEU A 160 3.30 -1.48 13.00
C LEU A 160 3.26 -2.94 13.49
N THR A 161 4.44 -3.53 13.67
CA THR A 161 4.61 -4.91 14.17
C THR A 161 5.32 -4.99 15.52
N ALA A 162 6.05 -3.94 15.90
CA ALA A 162 6.73 -3.88 17.19
C ALA A 162 5.71 -3.54 18.29
N GLU A 163 5.50 -4.45 19.25
CA GLU A 163 4.50 -4.29 20.30
C GLU A 163 4.58 -2.95 21.06
N PRO A 164 5.76 -2.43 21.45
CA PRO A 164 5.84 -1.13 22.12
C PRO A 164 5.32 0.04 21.27
N THR A 165 5.50 -0.01 19.94
CA THR A 165 5.01 1.04 19.03
C THR A 165 3.52 0.88 18.77
N ILE A 166 3.01 -0.36 18.71
CA ILE A 166 1.57 -0.66 18.67
C ILE A 166 0.89 -0.09 19.92
N VAL A 167 1.39 -0.40 21.11
CA VAL A 167 0.82 0.09 22.38
C VAL A 167 0.80 1.62 22.42
N ALA A 168 1.92 2.27 22.09
CA ALA A 168 1.98 3.73 22.05
C ALA A 168 0.94 4.33 21.10
N GLN A 169 0.75 3.74 19.93
CA GLN A 169 -0.24 4.21 18.95
C GLN A 169 -1.69 3.94 19.40
N LEU A 170 -1.97 2.79 20.01
CA LEU A 170 -3.29 2.49 20.57
C LEU A 170 -3.68 3.48 21.67
N CYS A 171 -2.76 3.77 22.60
CA CYS A 171 -2.98 4.76 23.65
C CYS A 171 -3.28 6.15 23.06
N LYS A 172 -2.53 6.56 22.04
CA LYS A 172 -2.74 7.84 21.34
C LYS A 172 -4.12 7.94 20.68
N VAL A 173 -4.54 6.89 19.96
CA VAL A 173 -5.81 6.90 19.21
C VAL A 173 -7.02 6.81 20.15
N LEU A 174 -6.88 6.09 21.27
CA LEU A 174 -7.96 5.90 22.23
C LEU A 174 -7.96 6.96 23.36
N GLY A 175 -7.01 7.90 23.36
CA GLY A 175 -6.92 8.96 24.37
C GLY A 175 -6.60 8.45 25.79
N ALA A 176 -5.87 7.33 25.88
CA ALA A 176 -5.51 6.68 27.14
C ALA A 176 -4.04 6.95 27.50
N ASP A 177 -3.75 8.18 27.93
CA ASP A 177 -2.41 8.56 28.37
C ASP A 177 -2.05 7.88 29.70
N GLY A 178 -0.86 7.27 29.78
CA GLY A 178 -0.31 6.74 31.04
C GLY A 178 -0.31 5.21 31.21
N LEU A 179 -0.77 4.45 30.22
CA LEU A 179 -0.48 3.01 30.16
C LEU A 179 1.02 2.85 29.84
N GLY A 180 1.78 2.28 30.78
CA GLY A 180 3.22 2.09 30.65
C GLY A 180 3.61 1.20 29.48
N ALA A 181 4.92 1.13 29.18
CA ALA A 181 5.45 0.23 28.17
C ALA A 181 5.13 -1.23 28.55
N GLY A 182 4.27 -1.87 27.76
CA GLY A 182 3.81 -3.24 27.96
C GLY A 182 3.66 -3.98 26.64
N ASP A 183 3.33 -5.26 26.72
CA ASP A 183 2.91 -6.06 25.56
C ASP A 183 1.47 -5.66 25.15
N VAL A 184 1.10 -5.96 23.89
CA VAL A 184 -0.23 -5.61 23.36
C VAL A 184 -1.33 -6.35 24.12
N ALA A 185 -1.07 -7.58 24.56
CA ALA A 185 -2.03 -8.41 25.28
C ALA A 185 -2.44 -7.80 26.63
N ALA A 186 -1.50 -7.19 27.36
CA ALA A 186 -1.71 -6.57 28.65
C ALA A 186 -2.54 -5.29 28.56
N VAL A 187 -2.50 -4.58 27.42
CA VAL A 187 -3.25 -3.33 27.24
C VAL A 187 -4.65 -3.54 26.66
N LEU A 188 -5.01 -4.74 26.18
CA LEU A 188 -6.35 -4.99 25.64
C LEU A 188 -7.46 -4.65 26.65
N GLY A 189 -7.38 -5.24 27.85
CA GLY A 189 -8.36 -5.01 28.92
C GLY A 189 -8.45 -3.54 29.37
N PRO A 190 -7.33 -2.90 29.75
CA PRO A 190 -7.31 -1.49 30.13
C PRO A 190 -7.83 -0.52 29.05
N LEU A 191 -7.62 -0.84 27.77
CA LEU A 191 -8.12 -0.04 26.64
C LEU A 191 -9.55 -0.39 26.21
N GLY A 192 -10.20 -1.37 26.87
CA GLY A 192 -11.54 -1.82 26.49
C GLY A 192 -11.60 -2.52 25.13
N LEU A 193 -10.46 -3.03 24.64
CA LEU A 193 -10.39 -3.75 23.38
C LEU A 193 -10.87 -5.19 23.55
N GLN A 194 -11.80 -5.59 22.68
CA GLN A 194 -12.36 -6.94 22.64
C GLN A 194 -12.25 -7.51 21.22
N GLU A 195 -12.33 -8.83 21.11
CA GLU A 195 -12.42 -9.49 19.82
C GLU A 195 -13.71 -9.06 19.10
N VAL A 196 -13.57 -8.54 17.88
CA VAL A 196 -14.70 -8.14 17.04
C VAL A 196 -14.92 -9.04 15.83
N ALA A 197 -13.87 -9.76 15.41
CA ALA A 197 -13.93 -10.76 14.35
C ALA A 197 -12.77 -11.76 14.46
N SER A 198 -12.99 -13.01 14.08
CA SER A 198 -11.93 -13.99 13.82
C SER A 198 -12.31 -14.84 12.61
N PHE A 199 -11.41 -14.92 11.63
CA PHE A 199 -11.62 -15.71 10.42
C PHE A 199 -10.29 -16.20 9.83
N VAL A 200 -10.37 -17.30 9.08
CA VAL A 200 -9.25 -17.87 8.35
C VAL A 200 -9.22 -17.30 6.93
N THR A 201 -8.02 -16.96 6.45
CA THR A 201 -7.76 -16.54 5.07
C THR A 201 -6.84 -17.53 4.38
N LYS A 202 -7.21 -17.95 3.17
CA LYS A 202 -6.34 -18.67 2.23
C LYS A 202 -5.80 -17.64 1.23
N ARG A 203 -4.48 -17.49 1.17
CA ARG A 203 -3.78 -16.50 0.33
C ARG A 203 -2.93 -17.20 -0.72
N SER A 204 -3.07 -16.77 -1.98
CA SER A 204 -2.05 -16.94 -3.01
C SER A 204 -1.27 -15.62 -3.13
N ALA A 205 0.01 -15.62 -2.74
CA ALA A 205 0.87 -14.45 -2.84
C ALA A 205 1.68 -14.48 -4.13
N TRP A 206 1.49 -13.46 -4.96
CA TRP A 206 2.15 -13.30 -6.24
C TRP A 206 3.08 -12.11 -6.22
N LYS A 207 4.12 -12.19 -7.03
CA LYS A 207 5.08 -11.13 -7.24
C LYS A 207 5.19 -10.82 -8.72
N LEU A 208 5.24 -9.53 -9.04
CA LEU A 208 5.33 -9.04 -10.40
C LEU A 208 6.38 -7.93 -10.51
N VAL A 209 7.25 -8.07 -11.52
CA VAL A 209 8.15 -7.00 -11.93
C VAL A 209 7.61 -6.44 -13.23
N LEU A 210 7.08 -5.22 -13.20
CA LEU A 210 6.70 -4.53 -14.43
C LEU A 210 7.99 -4.11 -15.13
N LEU A 211 8.34 -4.79 -16.22
CA LEU A 211 9.49 -4.40 -17.04
C LEU A 211 9.19 -3.05 -17.71
N GLY A 212 9.77 -1.98 -17.16
CA GLY A 212 9.98 -0.69 -17.80
C GLY A 212 11.42 -0.52 -18.27
N THR A 213 11.73 0.58 -18.93
CA THR A 213 13.00 0.84 -19.63
C THR A 213 14.21 1.12 -18.72
N ASP A 214 14.09 1.02 -17.40
CA ASP A 214 15.19 1.22 -16.43
C ASP A 214 15.24 0.11 -15.38
N GLU A 215 16.46 -0.25 -14.94
CA GLU A 215 16.80 -1.48 -14.23
C GLU A 215 16.46 -1.52 -12.71
N GLU A 216 15.80 -0.52 -12.15
CA GLU A 216 15.50 -0.46 -10.71
C GLU A 216 14.02 -0.17 -10.43
N GLU A 217 13.11 -0.96 -11.02
CA GLU A 217 11.69 -0.81 -10.72
C GLU A 217 11.26 -1.57 -9.44
N PRO A 218 10.57 -0.92 -8.47
CA PRO A 218 10.00 -1.58 -7.31
C PRO A 218 9.02 -2.70 -7.71
N GLN A 219 9.16 -3.81 -7.01
CA GLN A 219 8.41 -5.04 -7.25
C GLN A 219 6.99 -4.87 -6.69
N LEU A 220 5.97 -5.18 -7.49
CA LEU A 220 4.59 -5.21 -7.02
C LEU A 220 4.26 -6.59 -6.47
N ARG A 221 3.48 -6.60 -5.40
CA ARG A 221 2.89 -7.82 -4.84
C ARG A 221 1.41 -7.86 -5.20
N VAL A 222 0.90 -9.05 -5.48
CA VAL A 222 -0.53 -9.29 -5.66
C VAL A 222 -0.97 -10.43 -4.77
N ASP A 223 -1.77 -10.13 -3.76
CA ASP A 223 -2.33 -11.12 -2.86
C ASP A 223 -3.77 -11.44 -3.27
N LEU A 224 -4.03 -12.72 -3.54
CA LEU A 224 -5.38 -13.21 -3.80
C LEU A 224 -5.86 -13.99 -2.59
N ASP A 225 -6.82 -13.39 -1.90
CA ASP A 225 -7.34 -13.91 -0.65
C ASP A 225 -8.73 -14.50 -0.82
N THR A 226 -8.97 -15.59 -0.09
CA THR A 226 -10.31 -16.14 0.14
C THR A 226 -10.49 -16.40 1.61
N ALA A 227 -11.42 -15.69 2.23
CA ALA A 227 -11.80 -15.92 3.62
C ALA A 227 -12.67 -17.19 3.75
N ASP A 228 -12.64 -17.83 4.91
CA ASP A 228 -13.43 -19.05 5.22
C ASP A 228 -14.95 -18.85 5.15
N PHE A 229 -15.43 -17.62 5.26
CA PHE A 229 -16.81 -17.24 4.99
C PHE A 229 -17.12 -17.03 3.50
N GLY A 230 -16.18 -17.33 2.59
CA GLY A 230 -16.40 -17.37 1.14
C GLY A 230 -16.30 -16.04 0.42
N TYR A 231 -15.78 -14.99 1.07
CA TYR A 231 -15.45 -13.73 0.38
C TYR A 231 -14.05 -13.80 -0.21
N ALA A 232 -13.91 -13.40 -1.48
CA ALA A 232 -12.63 -13.33 -2.17
C ALA A 232 -12.30 -11.88 -2.51
N VAL A 233 -11.03 -11.49 -2.33
CA VAL A 233 -10.52 -10.15 -2.61
C VAL A 233 -9.08 -10.25 -3.08
N GLY A 234 -8.72 -9.43 -4.06
CA GLY A 234 -7.36 -9.25 -4.53
C GLY A 234 -6.80 -7.93 -4.03
N GLU A 235 -5.52 -7.89 -3.70
CA GLU A 235 -4.81 -6.71 -3.22
C GLU A 235 -3.57 -6.53 -4.10
N VAL A 236 -3.44 -5.41 -4.80
CA VAL A 236 -2.19 -5.02 -5.47
C VAL A 236 -1.46 -4.06 -4.54
N GLU A 237 -0.26 -4.44 -4.12
CA GLU A 237 0.50 -3.77 -3.07
C GLU A 237 1.88 -3.32 -3.59
N ALA A 238 2.31 -2.15 -3.14
CA ALA A 238 3.67 -1.65 -3.26
C ALA A 238 4.16 -1.18 -1.89
N LEU A 239 5.39 -1.54 -1.54
CA LEU A 239 6.05 -1.03 -0.34
C LEU A 239 7.03 0.07 -0.73
N VAL A 240 6.87 1.25 -0.14
CA VAL A 240 7.77 2.40 -0.36
C VAL A 240 8.37 2.88 0.96
N HIS A 241 9.48 3.62 0.90
CA HIS A 241 10.18 4.10 2.09
C HIS A 241 9.80 5.55 2.42
N GLU A 242 9.51 6.35 1.40
CA GLU A 242 9.19 7.77 1.53
C GLU A 242 7.83 8.11 0.93
N GLU A 243 7.11 9.05 1.55
CA GLU A 243 5.82 9.54 1.06
C GLU A 243 5.92 10.12 -0.36
N ALA A 244 7.08 10.66 -0.74
CA ALA A 244 7.36 11.17 -2.07
C ALA A 244 7.27 10.09 -3.17
N GLU A 245 7.43 8.82 -2.82
CA GLU A 245 7.35 7.68 -3.76
C GLU A 245 5.91 7.18 -3.97
N VAL A 246 4.98 7.55 -3.09
CA VAL A 246 3.57 7.08 -3.12
C VAL A 246 2.89 7.37 -4.47
N PRO A 247 3.00 8.57 -5.08
CA PRO A 247 2.38 8.82 -6.38
C PRO A 247 2.90 7.89 -7.49
N ALA A 248 4.20 7.58 -7.50
CA ALA A 248 4.80 6.69 -8.49
C ALA A 248 4.34 5.23 -8.26
N ALA A 249 4.25 4.79 -7.01
CA ALA A 249 3.71 3.49 -6.65
C ALA A 249 2.24 3.35 -7.08
N LEU A 250 1.41 4.38 -6.87
CA LEU A 250 0.01 4.40 -7.28
C LEU A 250 -0.18 4.26 -8.78
N GLU A 251 0.59 4.97 -9.59
CA GLU A 251 0.53 4.84 -11.05
C GLU A 251 0.85 3.40 -11.51
N LYS A 252 1.81 2.74 -10.86
CA LYS A 252 2.14 1.34 -11.15
C LYS A 252 1.02 0.38 -10.74
N ILE A 253 0.44 0.59 -9.57
CA ILE A 253 -0.71 -0.18 -9.08
C ILE A 253 -1.90 -0.02 -10.04
N HIS A 254 -2.20 1.21 -10.48
CA HIS A 254 -3.27 1.47 -11.46
C HIS A 254 -2.99 0.79 -12.80
N ARG A 255 -1.76 0.89 -13.31
CA ARG A 255 -1.35 0.22 -14.56
C ARG A 255 -1.52 -1.29 -14.47
N LEU A 256 -1.03 -1.92 -13.41
CA LEU A 256 -1.18 -3.37 -13.22
C LEU A 256 -2.65 -3.75 -13.08
N SER A 257 -3.41 -3.03 -12.26
CA SER A 257 -4.85 -3.29 -12.07
C SER A 257 -5.61 -3.22 -13.40
N SER A 258 -5.30 -2.24 -14.26
CA SER A 258 -5.88 -2.14 -15.60
C SER A 258 -5.50 -3.33 -16.49
N MET A 259 -4.24 -3.79 -16.43
CA MET A 259 -3.77 -4.97 -17.16
C MET A 259 -4.41 -6.28 -16.67
N LEU A 260 -4.83 -6.34 -15.40
CA LEU A 260 -5.63 -7.41 -14.80
C LEU A 260 -7.12 -7.32 -15.13
N GLY A 261 -7.57 -6.24 -15.79
CA GLY A 261 -8.97 -6.02 -16.16
C GLY A 261 -9.84 -5.44 -15.04
N VAL A 262 -9.23 -4.88 -13.99
CA VAL A 262 -9.96 -4.23 -12.88
C VAL A 262 -10.49 -2.87 -13.35
N PRO A 263 -11.82 -2.62 -13.31
CA PRO A 263 -12.40 -1.33 -13.65
C PRO A 263 -11.84 -0.19 -12.80
N ALA A 264 -11.67 1.01 -13.36
CA ALA A 264 -11.07 2.15 -12.65
C ALA A 264 -11.86 2.56 -11.40
N GLN A 265 -13.19 2.51 -11.48
CA GLN A 265 -14.14 2.85 -10.42
C GLN A 265 -14.46 1.70 -9.46
N GLU A 266 -13.89 0.50 -9.69
CA GLU A 266 -14.14 -0.63 -8.81
C GLU A 266 -13.54 -0.37 -7.42
N THR A 267 -14.36 -0.63 -6.41
CA THR A 267 -13.95 -0.68 -5.01
C THR A 267 -14.30 -2.05 -4.46
N ALA A 268 -13.35 -2.66 -3.75
CA ALA A 268 -13.57 -3.92 -3.05
C ALA A 268 -13.48 -3.67 -1.54
N PRO A 269 -14.50 -4.04 -0.74
CA PRO A 269 -14.44 -3.89 0.71
C PRO A 269 -13.36 -4.79 1.30
N ALA A 270 -12.74 -4.34 2.39
CA ALA A 270 -11.83 -5.17 3.17
C ALA A 270 -12.56 -6.40 3.75
N LYS A 271 -11.83 -7.49 3.97
CA LYS A 271 -12.38 -8.75 4.52
C LYS A 271 -13.14 -8.53 5.82
N LEU A 272 -12.58 -7.71 6.72
CA LEU A 272 -13.21 -7.38 8.01
C LEU A 272 -14.54 -6.64 7.84
N ILE A 273 -14.64 -5.72 6.87
CA ILE A 273 -15.88 -4.99 6.59
C ILE A 273 -16.97 -5.97 6.11
N VAL A 274 -16.63 -6.90 5.23
CA VAL A 274 -17.57 -7.95 4.77
C VAL A 274 -17.95 -8.90 5.92
N TYR A 275 -17.00 -9.21 6.81
CA TYR A 275 -17.30 -9.99 8.01
C TYR A 275 -18.36 -9.29 8.88
N LEU A 276 -18.18 -8.00 9.18
CA LEU A 276 -19.14 -7.23 9.96
C LEU A 276 -20.51 -7.17 9.27
N GLN A 277 -20.54 -6.93 7.95
CA GLN A 277 -21.78 -6.95 7.17
C GLN A 277 -22.57 -8.26 7.35
N ARG A 278 -21.89 -9.41 7.38
CA ARG A 278 -22.53 -10.73 7.42
C ARG A 278 -22.87 -11.20 8.84
N PHE A 279 -21.97 -10.97 9.80
CA PHE A 279 -22.04 -11.58 11.12
C PHE A 279 -22.32 -10.59 12.24
N ARG A 280 -22.10 -9.30 12.03
CA ARG A 280 -22.36 -8.22 13.00
C ARG A 280 -23.01 -7.00 12.33
N PRO A 281 -24.18 -7.16 11.68
CA PRO A 281 -24.76 -6.13 10.82
C PRO A 281 -25.10 -4.84 11.57
N GLN A 282 -25.46 -4.91 12.85
CA GLN A 282 -25.72 -3.71 13.67
C GLN A 282 -24.45 -2.87 13.85
N ASP A 283 -23.30 -3.52 14.09
CA ASP A 283 -22.03 -2.82 14.25
C ASP A 283 -21.56 -2.23 12.90
N TYR A 284 -21.80 -2.95 11.80
CA TYR A 284 -21.56 -2.43 10.46
C TYR A 284 -22.40 -1.18 10.16
N GLN A 285 -23.70 -1.17 10.50
CA GLN A 285 -24.54 0.02 10.31
C GLN A 285 -24.04 1.21 11.12
N ARG A 286 -23.66 0.99 12.39
CA ARG A 286 -23.08 2.04 13.24
C ARG A 286 -21.82 2.64 12.61
N LEU A 287 -20.95 1.81 12.05
CA LEU A 287 -19.74 2.28 11.35
C LEU A 287 -20.08 3.16 10.13
N LEU A 288 -21.11 2.81 9.35
CA LEU A 288 -21.57 3.60 8.22
C LEU A 288 -22.15 4.96 8.63
N GLU A 289 -22.95 5.00 9.69
CA GLU A 289 -23.56 6.23 10.22
C GLU A 289 -22.50 7.24 10.67
N VAL A 290 -21.47 6.76 11.37
CA VAL A 290 -20.37 7.62 11.82
C VAL A 290 -19.54 8.13 10.65
N ASN A 291 -19.20 7.27 9.68
CA ASN A 291 -18.41 7.70 8.53
C ASN A 291 -19.19 8.69 7.64
N SER A 292 -20.51 8.52 7.51
CA SER A 292 -21.38 9.44 6.77
C SER A 292 -21.50 10.82 7.44
N SER A 293 -21.51 10.86 8.78
CA SER A 293 -21.58 12.14 9.52
C SER A 293 -20.27 12.93 9.44
N LYS A 294 -19.11 12.26 9.36
CA LYS A 294 -17.80 12.90 9.12
C LYS A 294 -17.67 13.52 7.72
N GLN A 295 -18.44 13.04 6.73
CA GLN A 295 -18.41 13.55 5.35
C GLN A 295 -19.38 14.72 5.10
N ARG A 296 -20.26 15.07 6.05
CA ARG A 296 -21.07 16.29 5.92
C ARG A 296 -20.19 17.50 6.27
N PRO A 297 -19.98 18.46 5.34
CA PRO A 297 -19.39 19.74 5.70
C PRO A 297 -20.24 20.34 6.83
N GLN A 298 -19.60 20.80 7.91
CA GLN A 298 -20.27 21.70 8.83
C GLN A 298 -20.79 22.86 7.99
N ALA A 299 -22.12 22.96 7.85
CA ALA A 299 -22.74 24.13 7.29
C ALA A 299 -22.32 25.29 8.20
N THR A 300 -21.49 26.17 7.66
CA THR A 300 -21.16 27.45 8.28
C THR A 300 -22.48 28.13 8.59
N GLU A 301 -22.76 28.36 9.87
CA GLU A 301 -23.78 29.32 10.27
C GLU A 301 -23.33 30.69 9.73
N ASP A 302 -24.04 31.20 8.73
CA ASP A 302 -23.91 32.58 8.27
C ASP A 302 -24.48 33.50 9.37
N PRO A 303 -23.67 34.38 9.99
CA PRO A 303 -24.18 35.40 10.88
C PRO A 303 -24.43 36.66 10.06
N ASP A 304 -25.50 36.68 9.26
CA ASP A 304 -26.01 37.95 8.72
C ASP A 304 -27.48 37.82 8.33
N ASN A 305 -28.34 38.04 9.33
CA ASN A 305 -29.68 38.56 9.05
C ASN A 305 -30.14 39.48 10.18
N CYS A 306 -29.48 40.64 10.27
CA CYS A 306 -30.00 41.82 10.96
C CYS A 306 -30.12 42.96 9.96
N LEU A 307 -31.13 42.90 9.08
CA LEU A 307 -31.78 44.10 8.53
C LEU A 307 -33.28 43.80 8.35
N GLY A 308 -34.08 44.35 9.26
CA GLY A 308 -35.54 44.34 9.27
C GLY A 308 -36.07 45.05 10.51
#